data_AF-A0A452YFJ3-F1
#
_entry.id   AF-A0A452YFJ3-F1
#
_cell.length_a   1.000
_cell.length_b   1.000
_cell.length_c   1.000
_cell.angle_alpha   90.00
_cell.angle_beta   90.00
_cell.angle_gamma   90.00
#
_symmetry.space_group_name_H-M   'P 1'
#
loop_
_entity.id
_entity.type
_entity.pdbx_description
1 polymer ?
#
loop_
_entity_poly.entity_id
_entity_poly.type
_entity_poly.pdbx_seq_one_letter_code
_entity_poly.pdbx_strand_id
1 'polypeptide(L)'
;MGPVAGCLVENASRSDLKSVAHQPDVIYMVCCLLERLRGAARATQPRTQKVLFEMGHTVMNSLLTLLEVYKNQSEVIYMILKFVVDFIDGQAVFLDGKETSVLMSFCLRLLQIYSSHNIGKVMLSLSSTLRSESQSEKYKDLRALLRLLTNICSKDLVGFLSDSNIEGSPDIAEVIYVGLDIVTPLISLDLLKYPKLSRDYFVLMSHLLEVYPEKVAHLNRDAFGRITGSLEFGLRNQDGDVVERCLTAVNALASYHFKERLGGRGGLGSQVMESEGSNGKLQESISSHFLRLLLQLLLFEDFRMELAGSAADALLPLLFCEQELYQRLVHELLEKEQNPTVKSRLALAFHNLTSSNNLSSTLDRPNRQKFRKNLRVFLGEVSGFMQIK
;
A
#
# COMPACT_ATOMS: atom_id res chain seq x y z
N MET A 1 20.01 -24.56 -13.73
CA MET A 1 18.55 -24.54 -13.43
C MET A 1 17.69 -25.13 -14.53
N GLY A 2 18.15 -25.23 -15.79
CA GLY A 2 17.40 -25.82 -16.90
C GLY A 2 16.70 -27.17 -16.60
N PRO A 3 17.39 -28.18 -16.00
CA PRO A 3 16.74 -29.45 -15.67
C PRO A 3 15.61 -29.33 -14.63
N VAL A 4 15.72 -28.40 -13.67
CA VAL A 4 14.69 -28.16 -12.65
C VAL A 4 13.46 -27.50 -13.28
N ALA A 5 13.68 -26.50 -14.14
CA ALA A 5 12.61 -25.84 -14.89
C ALA A 5 11.92 -26.82 -15.85
N GLY A 6 12.70 -27.60 -16.60
CA GLY A 6 12.18 -28.65 -17.49
C GLY A 6 11.34 -29.68 -16.75
N CYS A 7 11.83 -30.18 -15.60
CA CYS A 7 11.07 -31.12 -14.77
C CYS A 7 9.73 -30.52 -14.28
N LEU A 8 9.69 -29.24 -13.92
CA LEU A 8 8.43 -28.58 -13.54
C LEU A 8 7.45 -28.50 -14.74
N VAL A 9 7.95 -28.15 -15.92
CA VAL A 9 7.16 -28.06 -17.16
C VAL A 9 6.62 -29.42 -17.58
N GLU A 10 7.45 -30.46 -17.51
CA GLU A 10 7.04 -31.84 -17.78
C GLU A 10 5.95 -32.28 -16.80
N ASN A 11 6.12 -32.01 -15.50
CA ASN A 11 5.10 -32.34 -14.52
C ASN A 11 3.78 -31.58 -14.74
N ALA A 12 3.85 -30.30 -15.12
CA ALA A 12 2.66 -29.50 -15.41
C ALA A 12 1.92 -29.95 -16.69
N SER A 13 2.62 -30.58 -17.64
CA SER A 13 2.07 -31.03 -18.92
C SER A 13 1.55 -32.48 -18.91
N ARG A 14 1.71 -33.19 -17.79
CA ARG A 14 1.19 -34.56 -17.60
C ARG A 14 -0.33 -34.62 -17.75
N SER A 15 -0.82 -35.55 -18.58
CA SER A 15 -2.25 -35.79 -18.78
C SER A 15 -2.95 -36.33 -17.53
N ASP A 16 -2.21 -37.07 -16.68
CA ASP A 16 -2.69 -37.62 -15.42
C ASP A 16 -2.51 -36.67 -14.23
N LEU A 17 -2.00 -35.44 -14.43
CA LEU A 17 -1.68 -34.53 -13.34
C LEU A 17 -2.86 -34.32 -12.37
N LYS A 18 -4.09 -34.15 -12.89
CA LYS A 18 -5.29 -33.95 -12.05
C LYS A 18 -5.60 -35.15 -11.15
N SER A 19 -5.26 -36.37 -11.56
CA SER A 19 -5.50 -37.57 -10.74
C SER A 19 -4.40 -37.75 -9.69
N VAL A 20 -3.14 -37.48 -10.04
CA VAL A 20 -2.00 -37.68 -9.13
C VAL A 20 -1.68 -36.48 -8.25
N ALA A 21 -2.20 -35.27 -8.55
CA ALA A 21 -1.88 -34.03 -7.83
C ALA A 21 -2.21 -34.04 -6.33
N HIS A 22 -3.08 -34.94 -5.88
CA HIS A 22 -3.43 -35.10 -4.47
C HIS A 22 -2.44 -35.97 -3.70
N GLN A 23 -1.53 -36.68 -4.39
CA GLN A 23 -0.57 -37.56 -3.76
C GLN A 23 0.50 -36.74 -3.01
N PRO A 24 0.80 -37.07 -1.73
CA PRO A 24 1.79 -36.34 -0.94
C PRO A 24 3.16 -36.24 -1.59
N ASP A 25 3.63 -37.31 -2.24
CA ASP A 25 4.94 -37.34 -2.90
C ASP A 25 5.02 -36.36 -4.08
N VAL A 26 3.92 -36.24 -4.84
CA VAL A 26 3.84 -35.31 -5.98
C VAL A 26 3.76 -33.87 -5.49
N ILE A 27 2.99 -33.60 -4.44
CA ILE A 27 2.92 -32.28 -3.77
C ILE A 27 4.33 -31.89 -3.30
N TYR A 28 4.99 -32.77 -2.55
CA TYR A 28 6.32 -32.52 -2.01
C TYR A 28 7.37 -32.27 -3.11
N MET A 29 7.33 -33.05 -4.19
CA MET A 29 8.20 -32.85 -5.34
C MET A 29 7.97 -31.47 -5.99
N VAL A 30 6.72 -31.07 -6.24
CA VAL A 30 6.40 -29.76 -6.82
C VAL A 30 6.88 -28.63 -5.92
N CYS A 31 6.63 -28.71 -4.60
CA CYS A 31 7.15 -27.75 -3.63
C CYS A 31 8.68 -27.64 -3.67
N CYS A 32 9.38 -28.79 -3.75
CA CYS A 32 10.84 -28.83 -3.84
C CYS A 32 11.36 -28.18 -5.13
N LEU A 33 10.70 -28.40 -6.26
CA LEU A 33 11.07 -27.75 -7.53
C LEU A 33 10.87 -26.23 -7.44
N LEU A 34 9.73 -25.78 -6.90
CA LEU A 34 9.43 -24.36 -6.71
C LEU A 34 10.44 -23.67 -5.78
N GLU A 35 10.83 -24.30 -4.66
CA GLU A 35 11.81 -23.71 -3.74
C GLU A 35 13.20 -23.58 -4.39
N ARG A 36 13.60 -24.55 -5.22
CA ARG A 36 14.87 -24.48 -5.98
C ARG A 36 14.84 -23.35 -7.01
N LEU A 37 13.74 -23.19 -7.75
CA LEU A 37 13.56 -22.09 -8.70
C LEU A 37 13.56 -20.74 -7.97
N ARG A 38 12.94 -20.67 -6.80
CA ARG A 38 12.91 -19.50 -5.93
C ARG A 38 14.29 -19.11 -5.42
N GLY A 39 15.11 -20.08 -5.03
CA GLY A 39 16.52 -19.85 -4.71
C GLY A 39 17.29 -19.22 -5.87
N ALA A 40 17.04 -19.68 -7.09
CA ALA A 40 17.65 -19.11 -8.30
C ALA A 40 17.15 -17.68 -8.60
N ALA A 41 15.85 -17.42 -8.43
CA ALA A 41 15.26 -16.08 -8.58
C ALA A 41 15.92 -15.06 -7.63
N ARG A 42 16.13 -15.43 -6.37
CA ARG A 42 16.81 -14.58 -5.37
C ARG A 42 18.28 -14.32 -5.67
N ALA A 43 18.92 -15.23 -6.40
CA ALA A 43 20.32 -15.11 -6.80
C ALA A 43 20.51 -14.29 -8.09
N THR A 44 19.46 -13.59 -8.55
CA THR A 44 19.55 -12.73 -9.73
C THR A 44 20.60 -11.63 -9.51
N GLN A 45 21.50 -11.51 -10.49
CA GLN A 45 22.52 -10.47 -10.58
C GLN A 45 22.50 -9.92 -12.01
N PRO A 46 23.06 -8.71 -12.26
CA PRO A 46 23.04 -8.12 -13.60
C PRO A 46 23.59 -9.05 -14.71
N ARG A 47 24.59 -9.89 -14.39
CA ARG A 47 25.20 -10.84 -15.35
C ARG A 47 24.36 -12.10 -15.59
N THR A 48 23.55 -12.51 -14.62
CA THR A 48 22.74 -13.74 -14.67
C THR A 48 21.28 -13.46 -15.00
N GLN A 49 20.87 -12.20 -14.99
CA GLN A 49 19.48 -11.77 -15.10
C GLN A 49 18.79 -12.34 -16.34
N LYS A 50 19.34 -12.13 -17.54
CA LYS A 50 18.70 -12.57 -18.78
C LYS A 50 18.43 -14.07 -18.81
N VAL A 51 19.42 -14.87 -18.39
CA VAL A 51 19.28 -16.34 -18.34
C VAL A 51 18.24 -16.77 -17.29
N LEU A 52 18.16 -16.06 -16.16
CA LEU A 52 17.15 -16.32 -15.15
C LEU A 52 15.76 -15.86 -15.57
N PHE A 53 15.66 -14.76 -16.34
CA PHE A 53 14.40 -14.32 -16.93
C PHE A 53 13.87 -15.35 -17.93
N GLU A 54 14.72 -15.81 -18.86
CA GLU A 54 14.39 -16.87 -19.82
C GLU A 54 13.93 -18.14 -19.09
N MET A 55 14.62 -18.54 -18.02
CA MET A 55 14.20 -19.65 -17.17
C MET A 55 12.81 -19.41 -16.56
N GLY A 56 12.58 -18.25 -15.95
CA GLY A 56 11.27 -17.90 -15.39
C GLY A 56 10.16 -17.91 -16.44
N HIS A 57 10.43 -17.34 -17.62
CA HIS A 57 9.53 -17.31 -18.76
C HIS A 57 9.13 -18.72 -19.20
N THR A 58 10.07 -19.68 -19.26
CA THR A 58 9.74 -21.07 -19.63
C THR A 58 8.77 -21.74 -18.66
N VAL A 59 8.78 -21.36 -17.38
CA VAL A 59 7.90 -21.97 -16.37
C VAL A 59 6.59 -21.22 -16.15
N MET A 60 6.43 -19.97 -16.62
CA MET A 60 5.24 -19.14 -16.38
C MET A 60 3.92 -19.87 -16.68
N ASN A 61 3.75 -20.41 -17.89
CA ASN A 61 2.52 -21.14 -18.26
C ASN A 61 2.30 -22.37 -17.37
N SER A 62 3.37 -23.06 -16.99
CA SER A 62 3.30 -24.22 -16.11
C SER A 62 2.83 -23.83 -14.70
N LEU A 63 3.25 -22.67 -14.19
CA LEU A 63 2.79 -22.14 -12.91
C LEU A 63 1.29 -21.83 -12.92
N LEU A 64 0.77 -21.28 -14.03
CA LEU A 64 -0.68 -21.04 -14.17
C LEU A 64 -1.46 -22.35 -14.14
N THR A 65 -1.03 -23.37 -14.88
CA THR A 65 -1.64 -24.71 -14.87
C THR A 65 -1.59 -25.34 -13.48
N LEU A 66 -0.44 -25.26 -12.80
CA LEU A 66 -0.30 -25.78 -11.45
C LEU A 66 -1.22 -25.06 -10.46
N LEU A 67 -1.37 -23.73 -10.58
CA LEU A 67 -2.27 -22.96 -9.73
C LEU A 67 -3.73 -23.40 -9.89
N GLU A 68 -4.18 -23.71 -11.11
CA GLU A 68 -5.52 -24.23 -11.38
C GLU A 68 -5.74 -25.64 -10.81
N VAL A 69 -4.76 -26.54 -10.99
CA VAL A 69 -4.85 -27.93 -10.55
C VAL A 69 -4.78 -28.03 -9.02
N TYR A 70 -3.83 -27.31 -8.42
CA TYR A 70 -3.58 -27.33 -6.97
C TYR A 70 -4.44 -26.34 -6.19
N LYS A 71 -5.58 -25.90 -6.74
CA LYS A 71 -6.51 -24.94 -6.10
C LYS A 71 -6.98 -25.32 -4.68
N ASN A 72 -6.85 -26.58 -4.28
CA ASN A 72 -7.22 -27.08 -2.95
C ASN A 72 -6.00 -27.35 -2.04
N GLN A 73 -4.78 -27.13 -2.52
CA GLN A 73 -3.54 -27.43 -1.80
C GLN A 73 -2.82 -26.12 -1.47
N SER A 74 -3.10 -25.56 -0.29
CA SER A 74 -2.56 -24.26 0.14
C SER A 74 -1.04 -24.19 0.13
N GLU A 75 -0.34 -25.29 0.43
CA GLU A 75 1.13 -25.32 0.40
C GLU A 75 1.70 -25.03 -1.00
N VAL A 76 1.12 -25.64 -2.03
CA VAL A 76 1.57 -25.45 -3.42
C VAL A 76 1.23 -24.04 -3.90
N ILE A 77 0.01 -23.55 -3.60
CA ILE A 77 -0.41 -22.19 -3.92
C ILE A 77 0.57 -21.18 -3.31
N TYR A 78 0.86 -21.33 -2.01
CA TYR A 78 1.80 -20.48 -1.30
C TYR A 78 3.19 -20.47 -1.95
N MET A 79 3.69 -21.65 -2.33
CA MET A 79 5.01 -21.80 -2.94
C MET A 79 5.08 -21.17 -4.34
N ILE A 80 4.02 -21.28 -5.14
CA ILE A 80 3.90 -20.58 -6.43
C ILE A 80 3.96 -19.07 -6.19
N LEU A 81 3.13 -18.53 -5.28
CA LEU A 81 3.10 -17.10 -5.00
C LEU A 81 4.46 -16.58 -4.52
N LYS A 82 5.12 -17.30 -3.59
CA LYS A 82 6.45 -16.95 -3.11
C LYS A 82 7.50 -16.92 -4.21
N PHE A 83 7.50 -17.94 -5.08
CA PHE A 83 8.42 -17.98 -6.22
C PHE A 83 8.23 -16.75 -7.09
N VAL A 84 6.99 -16.43 -7.45
CA VAL A 84 6.66 -15.30 -8.32
C VAL A 84 7.05 -13.97 -7.67
N VAL A 85 6.80 -13.79 -6.38
CA VAL A 85 7.23 -12.59 -5.62
C VAL A 85 8.74 -12.39 -5.74
N ASP A 86 9.54 -13.40 -5.40
CA ASP A 86 11.00 -13.29 -5.42
C ASP A 86 11.54 -13.20 -6.86
N PHE A 87 10.84 -13.79 -7.84
CA PHE A 87 11.19 -13.68 -9.25
C PHE A 87 11.00 -12.26 -9.77
N ILE A 88 9.86 -11.63 -9.51
CA ILE A 88 9.62 -10.24 -9.93
C ILE A 88 10.60 -9.30 -9.24
N ASP A 89 10.80 -9.46 -7.92
CA ASP A 89 11.73 -8.62 -7.15
C ASP A 89 13.14 -8.63 -7.74
N GLY A 90 13.66 -9.82 -8.06
CA GLY A 90 14.99 -9.98 -8.65
C GLY A 90 15.11 -9.46 -10.08
N GLN A 91 13.99 -9.35 -10.81
CA GLN A 91 13.98 -8.99 -12.22
C GLN A 91 13.64 -7.52 -12.47
N ALA A 92 12.84 -6.89 -11.59
CA ALA A 92 12.16 -5.61 -11.85
C ALA A 92 13.05 -4.48 -12.35
N VAL A 93 14.28 -4.37 -11.85
CA VAL A 93 15.23 -3.29 -12.17
C VAL A 93 15.88 -3.46 -13.55
N PHE A 94 15.78 -4.65 -14.15
CA PHE A 94 16.53 -5.01 -15.36
C PHE A 94 15.67 -5.19 -16.61
N LEU A 95 14.34 -5.23 -16.46
CA LEU A 95 13.44 -5.56 -17.56
C LEU A 95 13.38 -4.45 -18.59
N ASP A 96 13.32 -4.84 -19.86
CA ASP A 96 12.89 -3.95 -20.92
C ASP A 96 11.35 -3.89 -21.03
N GLY A 97 10.83 -3.04 -21.93
CA GLY A 97 9.37 -2.88 -22.10
C GLY A 97 8.65 -4.14 -22.58
N LYS A 98 9.30 -5.00 -23.38
CA LYS A 98 8.68 -6.26 -23.86
C LYS A 98 8.64 -7.28 -22.73
N GLU A 99 9.74 -7.46 -22.03
CA GLU A 99 9.84 -8.36 -20.88
C GLU A 99 8.88 -7.95 -19.77
N THR A 100 8.76 -6.65 -19.51
CA THR A 100 7.79 -6.08 -18.56
C THR A 100 6.36 -6.41 -18.97
N SER A 101 5.99 -6.23 -20.24
CA SER A 101 4.64 -6.56 -20.75
C SER A 101 4.31 -8.05 -20.57
N VAL A 102 5.24 -8.94 -20.90
CA VAL A 102 5.08 -10.39 -20.70
C VAL A 102 4.87 -10.73 -19.23
N LEU A 103 5.68 -10.14 -18.35
CA LEU A 103 5.59 -10.37 -16.91
C LEU A 103 4.26 -9.87 -16.34
N MET A 104 3.80 -8.69 -16.75
CA MET A 104 2.51 -8.14 -16.30
C MET A 104 1.33 -8.97 -16.77
N SER A 105 1.35 -9.45 -18.02
CA SER A 105 0.32 -10.36 -18.55
C SER A 105 0.25 -11.66 -17.75
N PHE A 106 1.42 -12.23 -17.42
CA PHE A 106 1.50 -13.39 -16.55
C PHE A 106 0.93 -13.11 -15.14
N CYS A 107 1.30 -11.99 -14.52
CA CYS A 107 0.82 -11.60 -13.20
C CYS A 107 -0.69 -11.40 -13.17
N LEU A 108 -1.24 -10.72 -14.17
CA LEU A 108 -2.68 -10.51 -14.31
C LEU A 108 -3.43 -11.84 -14.35
N ARG A 109 -2.98 -12.77 -15.20
CA ARG A 109 -3.61 -14.09 -15.33
C ARG A 109 -3.47 -14.91 -14.06
N LEU A 110 -2.32 -14.85 -13.39
CA LEU A 110 -2.10 -15.50 -12.10
C LEU A 110 -3.09 -14.98 -11.04
N LEU A 111 -3.25 -13.65 -10.95
CA LEU A 111 -4.19 -13.00 -10.02
C LEU A 111 -5.64 -13.39 -10.32
N GLN A 112 -6.04 -13.45 -11.59
CA GLN A 112 -7.38 -13.88 -12.02
C GLN A 112 -7.67 -15.35 -11.66
N ILE A 113 -6.71 -16.25 -11.88
CA ILE A 113 -6.84 -17.66 -11.48
C ILE A 113 -6.91 -17.80 -9.96
N TYR A 114 -6.08 -17.04 -9.22
CA TYR A 114 -6.14 -17.05 -7.77
C TYR A 114 -7.50 -16.56 -7.27
N SER A 115 -7.98 -15.44 -7.82
CA SER A 115 -9.23 -14.79 -7.45
C SER A 115 -10.43 -15.75 -7.58
N SER A 116 -10.55 -16.41 -8.73
CA SER A 116 -11.66 -17.30 -9.06
C SER A 116 -11.76 -18.56 -8.18
N HIS A 117 -10.65 -19.02 -7.58
CA HIS A 117 -10.61 -20.30 -6.87
C HIS A 117 -10.38 -20.19 -5.37
N ASN A 118 -9.77 -19.10 -4.89
CA ASN A 118 -9.21 -19.04 -3.54
C ASN A 118 -9.82 -17.96 -2.65
N ILE A 119 -10.39 -16.88 -3.19
CA ILE A 119 -10.94 -15.77 -2.38
C ILE A 119 -12.01 -16.26 -1.40
N GLY A 120 -13.01 -17.01 -1.89
CA GLY A 120 -14.08 -17.52 -1.02
C GLY A 120 -13.56 -18.42 0.11
N LYS A 121 -12.50 -19.19 -0.14
CA LYS A 121 -11.88 -20.07 0.86
C LYS A 121 -11.12 -19.27 1.92
N VAL A 122 -10.39 -18.25 1.49
CA VAL A 122 -9.66 -17.34 2.38
C VAL A 122 -10.64 -16.58 3.27
N MET A 123 -11.76 -16.08 2.72
CA MET A 123 -12.79 -15.42 3.53
C MET A 123 -13.41 -16.36 4.58
N LEU A 124 -13.70 -17.61 4.22
CA LEU A 124 -14.24 -18.62 5.14
C LEU A 124 -13.24 -19.07 6.21
N SER A 125 -11.95 -19.12 5.89
CA SER A 125 -10.91 -19.49 6.86
C SER A 125 -10.61 -18.37 7.85
N LEU A 126 -10.67 -17.10 7.40
CA LEU A 126 -10.49 -15.92 8.23
C LEU A 126 -11.67 -15.71 9.21
N SER A 127 -12.89 -16.05 8.83
CA SER A 127 -14.07 -15.90 9.69
C SER A 127 -14.14 -16.92 10.85
N SER A 128 -13.51 -18.09 10.70
CA SER A 128 -13.77 -19.24 11.59
C SER A 128 -12.83 -19.37 12.79
N THR A 129 -11.65 -18.73 12.85
CA THR A 129 -10.78 -18.78 14.06
C THR A 129 -9.56 -17.85 13.94
N LEU A 130 -9.67 -16.62 14.44
CA LEU A 130 -8.54 -15.70 14.61
C LEU A 130 -8.36 -15.39 16.10
N ARG A 131 -7.71 -16.31 16.83
CA ARG A 131 -7.47 -16.19 18.29
C ARG A 131 -5.99 -16.10 18.70
N SER A 132 -5.01 -16.23 17.78
CA SER A 132 -3.57 -16.05 18.09
C SER A 132 -2.65 -15.86 16.86
N GLU A 133 -1.51 -15.18 17.03
CA GLU A 133 -0.44 -15.02 16.02
C GLU A 133 0.23 -16.33 15.59
N SER A 134 0.12 -17.40 16.39
CA SER A 134 0.62 -18.73 16.05
C SER A 134 -0.05 -19.35 14.81
N GLN A 135 -1.10 -18.72 14.29
CA GLN A 135 -1.80 -19.07 13.05
C GLN A 135 -1.29 -18.29 11.82
N SER A 136 0.00 -17.92 11.80
CA SER A 136 0.66 -17.26 10.65
C SER A 136 0.35 -17.95 9.31
N GLU A 137 0.07 -19.25 9.31
CA GLU A 137 -0.30 -20.03 8.12
C GLU A 137 -1.56 -19.56 7.42
N LYS A 138 -2.54 -19.02 8.15
CA LYS A 138 -3.85 -18.68 7.58
C LYS A 138 -3.82 -17.50 6.62
N TYR A 139 -2.80 -16.64 6.72
CA TYR A 139 -2.65 -15.44 5.90
C TYR A 139 -1.30 -15.37 5.17
N LYS A 140 -0.55 -16.48 5.10
CA LYS A 140 0.71 -16.58 4.33
C LYS A 140 0.49 -16.23 2.86
N ASP A 141 -0.60 -16.72 2.27
CA ASP A 141 -0.99 -16.45 0.88
C ASP A 141 -1.32 -14.97 0.68
N LEU A 142 -2.13 -14.40 1.58
CA LEU A 142 -2.49 -12.98 1.54
C LEU A 142 -1.25 -12.08 1.63
N ARG A 143 -0.28 -12.41 2.49
CA ARG A 143 0.99 -11.68 2.56
C ARG A 143 1.81 -11.81 1.28
N ALA A 144 1.84 -12.99 0.67
CA ALA A 144 2.52 -13.18 -0.61
C ALA A 144 1.85 -12.34 -1.71
N LEU A 145 0.51 -12.25 -1.74
CA LEU A 145 -0.22 -11.39 -2.66
C LEU A 145 0.06 -9.90 -2.45
N LEU A 146 0.06 -9.44 -1.19
CA LEU A 146 0.38 -8.04 -0.90
C LEU A 146 1.79 -7.69 -1.41
N ARG A 147 2.77 -8.55 -1.17
CA ARG A 147 4.14 -8.37 -1.67
C ARG A 147 4.24 -8.44 -3.18
N LEU A 148 3.49 -9.36 -3.80
CA LEU A 148 3.41 -9.48 -5.25
C LEU A 148 2.91 -8.17 -5.87
N LEU A 149 1.81 -7.63 -5.35
CA LEU A 149 1.26 -6.35 -5.80
C LEU A 149 2.22 -5.19 -5.54
N THR A 150 2.92 -5.17 -4.41
CA THR A 150 3.94 -4.15 -4.12
C THR A 150 5.04 -4.17 -5.18
N ASN A 151 5.54 -5.36 -5.53
CA ASN A 151 6.60 -5.51 -6.53
C ASN A 151 6.11 -5.12 -7.92
N ILE A 152 4.89 -5.51 -8.31
CA ILE A 152 4.27 -5.13 -9.58
C ILE A 152 4.10 -3.60 -9.68
N CYS A 153 3.72 -2.95 -8.59
CA CYS A 153 3.55 -1.51 -8.56
C CYS A 153 4.89 -0.74 -8.48
N SER A 154 6.05 -1.41 -8.37
CA SER A 154 7.37 -0.77 -8.22
C SER A 154 7.66 0.19 -9.36
N LYS A 155 8.21 1.37 -9.02
CA LYS A 155 8.57 2.46 -9.96
C LYS A 155 9.42 1.98 -11.14
N ASP A 156 10.24 0.96 -10.92
CA ASP A 156 11.17 0.41 -11.92
C ASP A 156 10.42 -0.30 -13.06
N LEU A 157 9.26 -0.89 -12.80
CA LEU A 157 8.42 -1.55 -13.81
C LEU A 157 7.53 -0.56 -14.58
N VAL A 158 7.39 0.67 -14.07
CA VAL A 158 6.43 1.65 -14.58
C VAL A 158 7.00 2.46 -15.73
N GLY A 159 8.27 2.85 -15.63
CA GLY A 159 8.92 3.74 -16.60
C GLY A 159 8.81 3.23 -18.05
N PHE A 160 8.80 1.91 -18.24
CA PHE A 160 8.74 1.30 -19.56
C PHE A 160 7.32 1.12 -20.12
N LEU A 161 6.31 0.95 -19.27
CA LEU A 161 4.92 0.71 -19.71
C LEU A 161 4.22 2.00 -20.15
N SER A 162 4.53 3.12 -19.50
CA SER A 162 3.98 4.44 -19.88
C SER A 162 4.53 4.98 -21.20
N ASP A 163 5.72 4.54 -21.62
CA ASP A 163 6.35 4.94 -22.90
C ASP A 163 6.10 3.91 -24.03
N SER A 164 5.61 2.72 -23.71
CA SER A 164 5.42 1.66 -24.69
C SER A 164 4.03 1.73 -25.34
N ASN A 165 3.95 2.31 -26.53
CA ASN A 165 2.83 2.10 -27.47
C ASN A 165 2.84 0.66 -28.04
N ILE A 166 3.02 -0.35 -27.18
CA ILE A 166 3.00 -1.76 -27.60
C ILE A 166 1.54 -2.21 -27.62
N GLU A 167 1.02 -2.51 -28.80
CA GLU A 167 -0.31 -3.10 -28.96
C GLU A 167 -0.42 -4.41 -28.16
N GLY A 168 -1.42 -4.50 -27.27
CA GLY A 168 -1.72 -5.70 -26.49
C GLY A 168 -1.00 -5.85 -25.15
N SER A 169 -0.24 -4.85 -24.68
CA SER A 169 0.23 -4.85 -23.28
C SER A 169 -0.94 -4.58 -22.33
N PRO A 170 -1.05 -5.29 -21.18
CA PRO A 170 -2.05 -4.97 -20.17
C PRO A 170 -1.77 -3.56 -19.62
N ASP A 171 -2.82 -2.74 -19.51
CA ASP A 171 -2.72 -1.46 -18.81
C ASP A 171 -2.33 -1.77 -17.36
N ILE A 172 -1.25 -1.13 -16.88
CA ILE A 172 -0.82 -1.27 -15.48
C ILE A 172 -1.97 -0.94 -14.51
N ALA A 173 -2.90 -0.08 -14.93
CA ALA A 173 -4.13 0.19 -14.20
C ALA A 173 -5.01 -1.05 -14.03
N GLU A 174 -5.13 -1.90 -15.06
CA GLU A 174 -5.90 -3.14 -14.98
C GLU A 174 -5.32 -4.08 -13.91
N VAL A 175 -4.00 -4.25 -13.91
CA VAL A 175 -3.32 -5.10 -12.92
C VAL A 175 -3.50 -4.56 -11.50
N ILE A 176 -3.41 -3.23 -11.34
CA ILE A 176 -3.65 -2.55 -10.06
C ILE A 176 -5.10 -2.75 -9.60
N TYR A 177 -6.08 -2.53 -10.47
CA TYR A 177 -7.50 -2.63 -10.11
C TYR A 177 -7.86 -4.07 -9.75
N VAL A 178 -7.43 -5.06 -10.56
CA VAL A 178 -7.64 -6.48 -10.24
C VAL A 178 -6.95 -6.84 -8.93
N GLY A 179 -5.72 -6.37 -8.71
CA GLY A 179 -4.99 -6.59 -7.47
C GLY A 179 -5.72 -6.03 -6.24
N LEU A 180 -6.17 -4.78 -6.32
CA LEU A 180 -6.93 -4.12 -5.26
C LEU A 180 -8.27 -4.80 -5.01
N ASP A 181 -9.01 -5.19 -6.06
CA ASP A 181 -10.28 -5.89 -5.92
C ASP A 181 -10.12 -7.26 -5.25
N ILE A 182 -8.95 -7.90 -5.39
CA ILE A 182 -8.62 -9.14 -4.67
C ILE A 182 -8.30 -8.86 -3.20
N VAL A 183 -7.42 -7.90 -2.89
CA VAL A 183 -6.91 -7.73 -1.51
C VAL A 183 -7.82 -6.91 -0.61
N THR A 184 -8.50 -5.90 -1.14
CA THR A 184 -9.34 -4.98 -0.36
C THR A 184 -10.49 -5.67 0.38
N PRO A 185 -11.23 -6.66 -0.18
CA PRO A 185 -12.24 -7.39 0.58
C PRO A 185 -11.63 -8.43 1.56
N LEU A 186 -10.38 -8.82 1.37
CA LEU A 186 -9.69 -9.79 2.23
C LEU A 186 -9.03 -9.15 3.46
N ILE A 187 -8.85 -7.82 3.45
CA ILE A 187 -8.23 -7.07 4.54
C ILE A 187 -9.31 -6.36 5.35
N SER A 188 -9.49 -6.79 6.60
CA SER A 188 -10.31 -6.09 7.60
C SER A 188 -9.42 -5.36 8.60
N LEU A 189 -9.97 -4.38 9.32
CA LEU A 189 -9.23 -3.66 10.38
C LEU A 189 -8.75 -4.62 11.48
N ASP A 190 -9.49 -5.67 11.78
CA ASP A 190 -9.07 -6.71 12.72
C ASP A 190 -7.85 -7.48 12.24
N LEU A 191 -7.73 -7.72 10.93
CA LEU A 191 -6.54 -8.36 10.36
C LEU A 191 -5.31 -7.45 10.40
N LEU A 192 -5.50 -6.13 10.33
CA LEU A 192 -4.40 -5.17 10.44
C LEU A 192 -3.84 -5.06 11.87
N LYS A 193 -4.44 -5.73 12.86
CA LYS A 193 -3.84 -5.93 14.19
C LYS A 193 -2.67 -6.92 14.17
N TYR A 194 -2.55 -7.76 13.13
CA TYR A 194 -1.42 -8.69 12.97
C TYR A 194 -0.20 -7.96 12.37
N PRO A 195 0.91 -7.77 13.11
CA PRO A 195 1.98 -6.85 12.73
C PRO A 195 2.60 -7.13 11.36
N LYS A 196 2.89 -8.40 11.06
CA LYS A 196 3.52 -8.78 9.78
C LYS A 196 2.63 -8.54 8.57
N LEU A 197 1.32 -8.77 8.72
CA LEU A 197 0.34 -8.52 7.67
C LEU A 197 0.12 -7.02 7.49
N SER A 198 -0.04 -6.31 8.61
CA SER A 198 -0.18 -4.85 8.68
C SER A 198 0.97 -4.14 7.95
N ARG A 199 2.22 -4.52 8.24
CA ARG A 199 3.41 -3.98 7.55
C ARG A 199 3.36 -4.22 6.04
N ASP A 200 3.13 -5.46 5.61
CA ASP A 200 3.08 -5.78 4.17
C ASP A 200 1.94 -5.01 3.47
N TYR A 201 0.79 -4.82 4.13
CA TYR A 201 -0.34 -4.05 3.61
C TYR A 201 -0.04 -2.56 3.49
N PHE A 202 0.49 -1.92 4.54
CA PHE A 202 0.76 -0.48 4.51
C PHE A 202 1.95 -0.12 3.62
N VAL A 203 2.90 -1.04 3.38
CA VAL A 203 3.90 -0.91 2.32
C VAL A 203 3.23 -0.84 0.95
N LEU A 204 2.29 -1.75 0.65
CA LEU A 204 1.54 -1.70 -0.60
C LEU A 204 0.75 -0.40 -0.75
N MET A 205 -0.01 -0.01 0.29
CA MET A 205 -0.86 1.19 0.24
C MET A 205 -0.03 2.47 0.05
N SER A 206 1.06 2.65 0.80
CA SER A 206 1.92 3.82 0.64
C SER A 206 2.51 3.89 -0.76
N HIS A 207 3.00 2.76 -1.25
CA HIS A 207 3.64 2.70 -2.56
C HIS A 207 2.64 2.97 -3.69
N LEU A 208 1.46 2.35 -3.64
CA LEU A 208 0.42 2.55 -4.64
C LEU A 208 -0.04 4.01 -4.71
N LEU A 209 -0.22 4.65 -3.55
CA LEU A 209 -0.64 6.05 -3.48
C LEU A 209 0.46 7.03 -3.92
N GLU A 210 1.73 6.68 -3.73
CA GLU A 210 2.85 7.49 -4.20
C GLU A 210 3.07 7.40 -5.72
N VAL A 211 2.83 6.22 -6.30
CA VAL A 211 3.13 5.96 -7.72
C VAL A 211 1.92 6.21 -8.61
N TYR A 212 0.71 5.84 -8.16
CA TYR A 212 -0.52 5.89 -8.95
C TYR A 212 -1.67 6.60 -8.22
N PRO A 213 -1.46 7.80 -7.65
CA PRO A 213 -2.52 8.51 -6.94
C PRO A 213 -3.75 8.77 -7.82
N GLU A 214 -3.57 8.99 -9.12
CA GLU A 214 -4.66 9.16 -10.07
C GLU A 214 -5.50 7.89 -10.22
N LYS A 215 -4.90 6.70 -10.29
CA LYS A 215 -5.68 5.45 -10.41
C LYS A 215 -6.46 5.18 -9.13
N VAL A 216 -5.85 5.43 -7.97
CA VAL A 216 -6.55 5.28 -6.68
C VAL A 216 -7.70 6.29 -6.53
N ALA A 217 -7.54 7.52 -7.02
CA ALA A 217 -8.61 8.53 -7.02
C ALA A 217 -9.85 8.12 -7.84
N HIS A 218 -9.69 7.26 -8.84
CA HIS A 218 -10.78 6.75 -9.70
C HIS A 218 -11.46 5.49 -9.17
N LEU A 219 -11.03 4.96 -8.02
CA LEU A 219 -11.72 3.85 -7.38
C LEU A 219 -13.16 4.23 -7.01
N ASN A 220 -14.04 3.22 -6.93
CA ASN A 220 -15.38 3.41 -6.39
C ASN A 220 -15.33 3.85 -4.91
N ARG A 221 -16.42 4.46 -4.43
CA ARG A 221 -16.49 5.02 -3.07
C ARG A 221 -16.23 3.99 -1.98
N ASP A 222 -16.68 2.75 -2.15
CA ASP A 222 -16.53 1.71 -1.15
C ASP A 222 -15.07 1.26 -1.01
N ALA A 223 -14.38 1.04 -2.14
CA ALA A 223 -12.97 0.66 -2.16
C ALA A 223 -12.10 1.80 -1.64
N PHE A 224 -12.37 3.04 -2.07
CA PHE A 224 -11.65 4.21 -1.57
C PHE A 224 -11.88 4.42 -0.06
N GLY A 225 -13.13 4.27 0.41
CA GLY A 225 -13.49 4.36 1.82
C GLY A 225 -12.82 3.30 2.70
N ARG A 226 -12.62 2.08 2.19
CA ARG A 226 -11.84 1.05 2.90
C ARG A 226 -10.36 1.42 3.00
N ILE A 227 -9.78 1.98 1.94
CA ILE A 227 -8.40 2.48 1.97
C ILE A 227 -8.27 3.61 2.99
N THR A 228 -9.14 4.62 2.97
CA THR A 228 -9.06 5.74 3.94
C THR A 228 -9.26 5.28 5.38
N GLY A 229 -10.25 4.41 5.64
CA GLY A 229 -10.45 3.84 6.97
C GLY A 229 -9.26 3.01 7.46
N SER A 230 -8.58 2.30 6.55
CA SER A 230 -7.35 1.58 6.89
C SER A 230 -6.19 2.53 7.23
N LEU A 231 -6.05 3.65 6.53
CA LEU A 231 -5.03 4.67 6.82
C LEU A 231 -5.28 5.33 8.17
N GLU A 232 -6.55 5.63 8.49
CA GLU A 232 -6.92 6.14 9.81
C GLU A 232 -6.52 5.16 10.93
N PHE A 233 -6.83 3.87 10.74
CA PHE A 233 -6.40 2.82 11.66
C PHE A 233 -4.88 2.73 11.79
N GLY A 234 -4.16 2.81 10.68
CA GLY A 234 -2.70 2.71 10.63
C GLY A 234 -1.98 3.91 11.24
N LEU A 235 -2.55 5.12 11.17
CA LEU A 235 -1.99 6.32 11.78
C LEU A 235 -1.95 6.26 13.33
N ARG A 236 -2.84 5.48 13.94
CA ARG A 236 -2.89 5.24 15.40
C ARG A 236 -2.17 3.97 15.83
N ASN A 237 -1.38 3.36 14.94
CA ASN A 237 -0.69 2.11 15.23
C ASN A 237 0.52 2.33 16.16
N GLN A 238 0.78 1.35 17.03
CA GLN A 238 1.96 1.37 17.91
C GLN A 238 3.26 1.17 17.12
N ASP A 239 3.21 0.53 15.95
CA ASP A 239 4.37 0.32 15.10
C ASP A 239 4.76 1.61 14.35
N GLY A 240 6.01 2.06 14.51
CA GLY A 240 6.53 3.30 13.92
C GLY A 240 6.57 3.25 12.40
N ASP A 241 6.97 2.10 11.87
CA ASP A 241 7.08 1.87 10.44
C ASP A 241 5.70 1.96 9.77
N VAL A 242 4.66 1.43 10.43
CA VAL A 242 3.27 1.48 9.95
C VAL A 242 2.76 2.91 9.90
N VAL A 243 2.96 3.68 10.97
CA VAL A 243 2.53 5.09 11.01
C VAL A 243 3.28 5.90 9.96
N GLU A 244 4.58 5.70 9.79
CA GLU A 244 5.37 6.38 8.75
C GLU A 244 4.84 6.09 7.34
N ARG A 245 4.51 4.83 7.04
CA ARG A 245 3.90 4.44 5.75
C ARG A 245 2.53 5.09 5.56
N CYS A 246 1.72 5.19 6.59
CA CYS A 246 0.42 5.88 6.52
C CYS A 246 0.57 7.38 6.31
N LEU A 247 1.51 8.03 7.00
CA LEU A 247 1.83 9.45 6.78
C LEU A 247 2.32 9.69 5.34
N THR A 248 3.12 8.76 4.81
CA THR A 248 3.61 8.80 3.43
C THR A 248 2.44 8.69 2.43
N ALA A 249 1.52 7.76 2.66
CA ALA A 249 0.28 7.58 1.88
C ALA A 249 -0.61 8.84 1.90
N VAL A 250 -0.84 9.43 3.09
CA VAL A 250 -1.64 10.65 3.25
C VAL A 250 -0.98 11.84 2.55
N ASN A 251 0.35 11.99 2.69
CA ASN A 251 1.09 13.01 1.95
C ASN A 251 0.91 12.85 0.44
N ALA A 252 0.97 11.64 -0.09
CA ALA A 252 0.81 11.38 -1.52
C ALA A 252 -0.60 11.80 -2.01
N LEU A 253 -1.66 11.38 -1.30
CA LEU A 253 -3.04 11.75 -1.59
C LEU A 253 -3.25 13.27 -1.55
N ALA A 254 -2.84 13.91 -0.46
CA ALA A 254 -3.01 15.35 -0.27
C ALA A 254 -2.21 16.16 -1.30
N SER A 255 -0.98 15.72 -1.61
CA SER A 255 -0.14 16.35 -2.62
C SER A 255 -0.72 16.23 -4.02
N TYR A 256 -1.30 15.06 -4.36
CA TYR A 256 -2.00 14.86 -5.62
C TYR A 256 -3.21 15.77 -5.73
N HIS A 257 -4.09 15.78 -4.71
CA HIS A 257 -5.25 16.67 -4.69
C HIS A 257 -4.85 18.14 -4.84
N PHE A 258 -3.83 18.60 -4.12
CA PHE A 258 -3.34 19.98 -4.20
C PHE A 258 -2.87 20.34 -5.62
N LYS A 259 -2.08 19.47 -6.26
CA LYS A 259 -1.59 19.67 -7.63
C LYS A 259 -2.73 19.69 -8.65
N GLU A 260 -3.70 18.79 -8.52
CA GLU A 260 -4.87 18.75 -9.40
C GLU A 260 -5.72 20.02 -9.28
N ARG A 261 -5.93 20.51 -8.04
CA ARG A 261 -6.65 21.76 -7.80
C ARG A 261 -5.93 22.97 -8.39
N LEU A 262 -4.61 23.04 -8.29
CA LEU A 262 -3.81 24.08 -8.96
C LEU A 262 -3.94 24.01 -10.49
N GLY A 263 -4.08 22.81 -11.05
CA GLY A 263 -4.31 22.58 -12.47
C GLY A 263 -5.76 22.78 -12.92
N GLY A 264 -6.66 23.24 -12.04
CA GLY A 264 -8.08 23.44 -12.34
C GLY A 264 -8.89 22.14 -12.47
N ARG A 265 -8.33 21.00 -12.05
CA ARG A 265 -8.99 19.69 -12.05
C ARG A 265 -9.60 19.38 -10.68
N GLY A 266 -10.59 18.50 -10.66
CA GLY A 266 -11.33 18.14 -9.43
C GLY A 266 -10.53 17.36 -8.39
N GLY A 267 -9.38 16.74 -8.76
CA GLY A 267 -8.57 15.94 -7.85
C GLY A 267 -9.38 14.84 -7.15
N LEU A 268 -9.36 14.81 -5.82
CA LEU A 268 -10.20 13.92 -5.00
C LEU A 268 -11.59 14.51 -4.68
N GLY A 269 -12.03 15.57 -5.35
CA GLY A 269 -13.28 16.28 -5.02
C GLY A 269 -14.55 15.45 -5.22
N SER A 270 -14.51 14.37 -6.01
CA SER A 270 -15.61 13.40 -6.14
C SER A 270 -15.69 12.42 -4.96
N GLN A 271 -14.59 12.29 -4.21
CA GLN A 271 -14.42 11.39 -3.09
C GLN A 271 -14.67 12.16 -1.79
N VAL A 272 -15.64 11.70 -1.02
CA VAL A 272 -16.17 12.41 0.15
C VAL A 272 -16.33 11.40 1.28
N MET A 273 -15.97 11.80 2.51
CA MET A 273 -16.18 10.99 3.70
C MET A 273 -17.47 11.39 4.41
N GLU A 274 -18.19 10.40 4.93
CA GLU A 274 -19.29 10.64 5.86
C GLU A 274 -18.70 10.93 7.24
N SER A 275 -19.04 12.09 7.78
CA SER A 275 -18.66 12.52 9.13
C SER A 275 -19.91 12.69 9.99
N GLU A 276 -19.84 12.20 11.23
CA GLU A 276 -20.91 12.39 12.20
C GLU A 276 -20.81 13.81 12.80
N GLY A 277 -21.59 14.74 12.24
CA GLY A 277 -21.73 16.07 12.80
C GLY A 277 -22.90 16.15 13.78
N SER A 278 -22.88 17.18 14.62
CA SER A 278 -23.93 17.49 15.61
C SER A 278 -25.34 17.70 15.03
N ASN A 279 -25.47 17.86 13.70
CA ASN A 279 -26.74 18.04 12.98
C ASN A 279 -27.01 16.96 11.90
N GLY A 280 -26.34 15.79 11.95
CA GLY A 280 -26.53 14.68 11.00
C GLY A 280 -25.28 14.35 10.18
N LYS A 281 -25.42 13.44 9.19
CA LYS A 281 -24.33 13.02 8.30
C LYS A 281 -23.85 14.21 7.46
N LEU A 282 -22.70 14.76 7.82
CA LEU A 282 -22.02 15.79 7.03
C LEU A 282 -21.05 15.12 6.07
N GLN A 283 -21.09 15.56 4.83
CA GLN A 283 -20.12 15.18 3.82
C GLN A 283 -18.89 16.07 3.95
N GLU A 284 -17.73 15.49 4.29
CA GLU A 284 -16.47 16.21 4.38
C GLU A 284 -15.47 15.77 3.30
N SER A 285 -14.64 16.70 2.83
CA SER A 285 -13.54 16.35 1.92
C SER A 285 -12.53 15.47 2.63
N ILE A 286 -11.85 14.60 1.90
CA ILE A 286 -10.79 13.73 2.45
C ILE A 286 -9.65 14.57 3.05
N SER A 287 -9.33 15.69 2.41
CA SER A 287 -8.34 16.64 2.92
C SER A 287 -8.76 17.22 4.27
N SER A 288 -10.05 17.56 4.43
CA SER A 288 -10.60 18.03 5.70
C SER A 288 -10.51 16.97 6.79
N HIS A 289 -10.89 15.74 6.46
CA HIS A 289 -10.84 14.60 7.37
C HIS A 289 -9.42 14.36 7.90
N PHE A 290 -8.44 14.19 6.99
CA PHE A 290 -7.05 13.94 7.40
C PHE A 290 -6.41 15.15 8.09
N LEU A 291 -6.81 16.38 7.76
CA LEU A 291 -6.35 17.57 8.48
C LEU A 291 -6.78 17.52 9.95
N ARG A 292 -8.07 17.25 10.22
CA ARG A 292 -8.59 17.10 11.59
C ARG A 292 -7.88 15.97 12.32
N LEU A 293 -7.77 14.81 11.67
CA LEU A 293 -7.12 13.63 12.24
C LEU A 293 -5.67 13.93 12.61
N LEU A 294 -4.85 14.45 11.70
CA LEU A 294 -3.44 14.72 12.00
C LEU A 294 -3.27 15.78 13.08
N LEU A 295 -4.08 16.85 13.08
CA LEU A 295 -4.04 17.82 14.18
C LEU A 295 -4.42 17.18 15.51
N GLN A 296 -5.43 16.30 15.53
CA GLN A 296 -5.80 15.57 16.74
C GLN A 296 -4.65 14.71 17.26
N LEU A 297 -4.02 13.90 16.38
CA LEU A 297 -2.89 13.04 16.72
C LEU A 297 -1.72 13.86 17.27
N LEU A 298 -1.38 14.97 16.60
CA LEU A 298 -0.22 15.80 16.94
C LEU A 298 -0.39 16.62 18.23
N LEU A 299 -1.63 16.99 18.56
CA LEU A 299 -1.91 17.88 19.69
C LEU A 299 -2.29 17.12 20.97
N PHE A 300 -3.04 16.03 20.83
CA PHE A 300 -3.71 15.38 21.97
C PHE A 300 -3.25 13.94 22.22
N GLU A 301 -2.55 13.32 21.27
CA GLU A 301 -2.03 11.96 21.44
C GLU A 301 -0.51 11.98 21.71
N ASP A 302 0.02 10.86 22.23
CA ASP A 302 1.46 10.66 22.46
C ASP A 302 2.18 10.42 21.13
N PHE A 303 2.35 11.50 20.37
CA PHE A 303 2.94 11.46 19.04
C PHE A 303 4.47 11.39 19.10
N ARG A 304 5.03 10.38 18.42
CA ARG A 304 6.48 10.15 18.36
C ARG A 304 7.18 11.23 17.56
N MET A 305 8.03 12.00 18.22
CA MET A 305 8.81 13.09 17.60
C MET A 305 9.70 12.65 16.43
N GLU A 306 10.11 11.38 16.39
CA GLU A 306 10.86 10.78 15.27
C GLU A 306 10.07 10.85 13.95
N LEU A 307 8.73 10.75 14.03
CA LEU A 307 7.82 10.80 12.89
C LEU A 307 7.41 12.22 12.49
N ALA A 308 7.87 13.26 13.20
CA ALA A 308 7.51 14.65 12.94
C ALA A 308 7.87 15.11 11.51
N GLY A 309 8.91 14.54 10.91
CA GLY A 309 9.26 14.82 9.51
C GLY A 309 8.17 14.36 8.54
N SER A 310 7.73 13.11 8.67
CA SER A 310 6.70 12.51 7.82
C SER A 310 5.32 13.13 8.09
N ALA A 311 5.02 13.49 9.33
CA ALA A 311 3.80 14.22 9.67
C ALA A 311 3.77 15.62 9.08
N ALA A 312 4.89 16.35 9.10
CA ALA A 312 4.98 17.64 8.43
C ALA A 312 4.75 17.53 6.93
N ASP A 313 5.30 16.50 6.28
CA ASP A 313 5.10 16.30 4.85
C ASP A 313 3.64 16.01 4.50
N ALA A 314 2.93 15.26 5.35
CA ALA A 314 1.50 14.98 5.19
C ALA A 314 0.62 16.21 5.47
N LEU A 315 0.95 16.96 6.53
CA LEU A 315 0.17 18.11 6.99
C LEU A 315 0.25 19.31 6.05
N LEU A 316 1.43 19.59 5.47
CA LEU A 316 1.63 20.76 4.59
C LEU A 316 0.63 20.85 3.41
N PRO A 317 0.47 19.83 2.55
CA PRO A 317 -0.50 19.88 1.46
C PRO A 317 -1.95 19.97 1.95
N LEU A 318 -2.27 19.38 3.12
CA LEU A 318 -3.60 19.46 3.71
C LEU A 318 -3.92 20.91 4.15
N LEU A 319 -2.96 21.59 4.80
CA LEU A 319 -3.09 23.00 5.17
C LEU A 319 -3.32 23.90 3.96
N PHE A 320 -2.64 23.62 2.84
CA PHE A 320 -2.86 24.39 1.62
C PHE A 320 -4.22 24.13 0.98
N CYS A 321 -4.73 22.91 1.08
CA CYS A 321 -6.06 22.57 0.56
C CYS A 321 -7.19 23.16 1.43
N GLU A 322 -7.01 23.22 2.74
CA GLU A 322 -8.09 23.43 3.72
C GLU A 322 -7.77 24.58 4.70
N GLN A 323 -7.39 25.74 4.16
CA GLN A 323 -7.00 26.91 4.96
C GLN A 323 -8.12 27.40 5.89
N GLU A 324 -9.36 27.50 5.40
CA GLU A 324 -10.50 27.96 6.20
C GLU A 324 -10.83 27.00 7.34
N LEU A 325 -10.74 25.68 7.08
CA LEU A 325 -10.94 24.69 8.12
C LEU A 325 -9.84 24.76 9.18
N TYR A 326 -8.58 24.89 8.77
CA TYR A 326 -7.48 25.07 9.71
C TYR A 326 -7.70 26.29 10.63
N GLN A 327 -8.05 27.45 10.07
CA GLN A 327 -8.30 28.65 10.87
C GLN A 327 -9.45 28.47 11.86
N ARG A 328 -10.54 27.80 11.44
CA ARG A 328 -11.67 27.47 12.35
C ARG A 328 -11.23 26.54 13.48
N LEU A 329 -10.50 25.46 13.17
CA LEU A 329 -10.00 24.51 14.17
C LEU A 329 -9.08 25.19 15.20
N VAL A 330 -8.17 26.04 14.74
CA VAL A 330 -7.29 26.81 15.62
C VAL A 330 -8.11 27.76 16.50
N HIS A 331 -9.08 28.46 15.92
CA HIS A 331 -9.95 29.36 16.68
C HIS A 331 -10.76 28.62 17.76
N GLU A 332 -11.44 27.53 17.40
CA GLU A 332 -12.20 26.69 18.33
C GLU A 332 -11.32 26.16 19.48
N LEU A 333 -10.08 25.79 19.19
CA LEU A 333 -9.14 25.32 20.20
C LEU A 333 -8.71 26.45 21.14
N LEU A 334 -8.41 27.64 20.62
CA LEU A 334 -8.05 28.81 21.41
C LEU A 334 -9.22 29.33 22.26
N GLU A 335 -10.46 29.21 21.80
CA GLU A 335 -11.65 29.57 22.58
C GLU A 335 -11.88 28.62 23.76
N LYS A 336 -11.61 27.32 23.57
CA LYS A 336 -11.74 26.31 24.63
C LYS A 336 -10.67 26.43 25.73
N GLU A 337 -9.51 27.03 25.44
CA GLU A 337 -8.44 27.17 26.43
C GLU A 337 -8.71 28.30 27.42
N GLN A 338 -8.90 27.94 28.69
CA GLN A 338 -9.25 28.88 29.75
C GLN A 338 -8.04 29.65 30.28
N ASN A 339 -6.82 29.09 30.19
CA ASN A 339 -5.63 29.75 30.69
C ASN A 339 -5.13 30.81 29.68
N PRO A 340 -5.12 32.11 30.03
CA PRO A 340 -4.76 33.18 29.09
C PRO A 340 -3.29 33.11 28.63
N THR A 341 -2.39 32.63 29.49
CA THR A 341 -0.97 32.47 29.15
C THR A 341 -0.79 31.33 28.15
N VAL A 342 -1.44 30.18 28.38
CA VAL A 342 -1.40 29.03 27.46
C VAL A 342 -2.06 29.41 26.14
N LYS A 343 -3.21 30.09 26.17
CA LYS A 343 -3.91 30.59 24.98
C LYS A 343 -3.03 31.50 24.12
N SER A 344 -2.33 32.46 24.73
CA SER A 344 -1.41 33.35 24.00
C SER A 344 -0.24 32.58 23.36
N ARG A 345 0.33 31.63 24.10
CA ARG A 345 1.42 30.77 23.59
C ARG A 345 0.97 29.86 22.46
N LEU A 346 -0.20 29.23 22.58
CA LEU A 346 -0.80 28.42 21.53
C LEU A 346 -1.06 29.25 20.27
N ALA A 347 -1.62 30.45 20.43
CA ALA A 347 -1.86 31.35 19.29
C ALA A 347 -0.55 31.71 18.56
N LEU A 348 0.52 32.00 19.30
CA LEU A 348 1.84 32.25 18.72
C LEU A 348 2.41 31.01 18.01
N ALA A 349 2.29 29.83 18.63
CA ALA A 349 2.78 28.58 18.05
C ALA A 349 2.05 28.25 16.73
N PHE A 350 0.73 28.34 16.69
CA PHE A 350 -0.06 28.12 15.46
C PHE A 350 0.21 29.17 14.39
N HIS A 351 0.45 30.42 14.78
CA HIS A 351 0.90 31.45 13.85
C HIS A 351 2.24 31.04 13.24
N ASN A 352 3.26 30.81 14.09
CA ASN A 352 4.61 30.46 13.66
C ASN A 352 4.67 29.21 12.78
N LEU A 353 3.81 28.21 13.03
CA LEU A 353 3.70 27.00 12.22
C LEU A 353 3.53 27.31 10.73
N THR A 354 2.73 28.33 10.40
CA THR A 354 2.34 28.68 9.02
C THR A 354 3.01 29.93 8.46
N SER A 355 3.53 30.82 9.31
CA SER A 355 4.13 32.10 8.89
C SER A 355 5.65 32.17 9.05
N SER A 356 6.29 31.28 9.80
CA SER A 356 7.75 31.29 9.99
C SER A 356 8.52 30.76 8.79
N ASN A 357 9.81 31.15 8.69
CA ASN A 357 10.77 30.67 7.68
C ASN A 357 10.41 30.99 6.22
N ASN A 358 9.54 31.98 5.97
CA ASN A 358 9.09 32.40 4.65
C ASN A 358 8.56 31.22 3.82
N LEU A 359 7.50 30.59 4.31
CA LEU A 359 6.80 29.51 3.61
C LEU A 359 6.14 30.06 2.35
N SER A 360 6.33 29.36 1.23
CA SER A 360 5.63 29.61 -0.03
C SER A 360 4.44 28.67 -0.19
N SER A 361 3.53 28.96 -1.11
CA SER A 361 2.40 28.09 -1.45
C SER A 361 2.77 26.98 -2.44
N THR A 362 3.91 26.32 -2.22
CA THR A 362 4.48 25.29 -3.12
C THR A 362 4.87 24.03 -2.35
N LEU A 363 4.84 22.86 -3.00
CA LEU A 363 5.20 21.57 -2.38
C LEU A 363 6.61 21.08 -2.75
N ASP A 364 7.52 22.01 -3.05
CA ASP A 364 8.92 21.74 -3.38
C ASP A 364 9.75 21.35 -2.14
N ARG A 365 10.88 20.68 -2.38
CA ARG A 365 11.77 20.19 -1.32
C ARG A 365 12.20 21.29 -0.33
N PRO A 366 12.65 22.48 -0.76
CA PRO A 366 13.00 23.58 0.14
C PRO A 366 11.84 23.98 1.07
N ASN A 367 10.63 24.13 0.53
CA ASN A 367 9.48 24.53 1.32
C ASN A 367 9.05 23.45 2.33
N ARG A 368 9.09 22.18 1.95
CA ARG A 368 8.88 21.05 2.88
C ARG A 368 9.90 21.05 4.01
N GLN A 369 11.18 21.30 3.73
CA GLN A 369 12.21 21.39 4.77
C GLN A 369 11.96 22.53 5.75
N LYS A 370 11.51 23.71 5.27
CA LYS A 370 11.11 24.83 6.12
C LYS A 370 9.95 24.43 7.02
N PHE A 371 8.89 23.83 6.46
CA PHE A 371 7.73 23.42 7.24
C PHE A 371 8.05 22.33 8.28
N ARG A 372 8.90 21.35 7.93
CA ARG A 372 9.40 20.35 8.91
C ARG A 372 10.09 21.01 10.11
N LYS A 373 10.85 22.08 9.89
CA LYS A 373 11.46 22.85 11.01
C LYS A 373 10.38 23.54 11.85
N ASN A 374 9.40 24.20 11.20
CA ASN A 374 8.29 24.85 11.89
C ASN A 374 7.51 23.85 12.75
N LEU A 375 7.15 22.69 12.21
CA LEU A 375 6.37 21.68 12.95
C LEU A 375 7.15 21.12 14.14
N ARG A 376 8.46 20.88 14.02
CA ARG A 376 9.25 20.41 15.17
C ARG A 376 9.29 21.42 16.31
N VAL A 377 9.46 22.70 15.99
CA VAL A 377 9.41 23.78 16.99
C VAL A 377 8.02 23.82 17.62
N PHE A 378 6.98 23.80 16.80
CA PHE A 378 5.59 23.76 17.24
C PHE A 378 5.31 22.61 18.21
N LEU A 379 5.68 21.37 17.87
CA LEU A 379 5.47 20.22 18.75
C LEU A 379 6.27 20.33 20.06
N GLY A 380 7.50 20.87 20.01
CA GLY A 380 8.29 21.12 21.21
C GLY A 380 7.66 22.18 22.13
N GLU A 381 6.98 23.17 21.56
CA GLU A 381 6.26 24.19 22.32
C GLU A 381 4.92 23.66 22.87
N VAL A 382 4.17 22.88 22.09
CA VAL A 382 2.78 22.52 22.41
C VAL A 382 2.65 21.24 23.24
N SER A 383 3.58 20.29 23.10
CA SER A 383 3.59 19.02 23.86
C SER A 383 3.54 19.24 25.39
N GLY A 384 4.21 20.29 25.88
CA GLY A 384 4.21 20.64 27.31
C GLY A 384 2.86 21.12 27.89
N PHE A 385 1.87 21.45 27.05
CA PHE A 385 0.58 22.02 27.51
C PHE A 385 -0.63 21.17 27.13
N MET A 386 -0.57 20.46 26.00
CA MET A 386 -1.74 19.79 25.41
C MET A 386 -1.77 18.28 25.65
N GLN A 387 -0.61 17.64 25.90
CA GLN A 387 -0.53 16.20 26.15
C GLN A 387 -0.74 15.81 27.63
N ILE A 388 -0.99 16.77 28.53
CA ILE A 388 -1.08 16.59 29.99
C ILE A 388 -2.51 16.86 30.51
N LYS A 389 -3.56 16.61 29.73
CA LYS A 389 -4.95 16.70 30.22
C LYS A 389 -5.67 15.38 30.16
#